data_AF-A0AAA9TV65-F1
#
_entry.id   AF-A0AAA9TV65-F1
#
_cell.length_a   1.000
_cell.length_b   1.000
_cell.length_c   1.000
_cell.angle_alpha   90.00
_cell.angle_beta   90.00
_cell.angle_gamma   90.00
#
_symmetry.space_group_name_H-M   'P 1'
#
loop_
_entity.id
_entity.type
_entity.pdbx_description
1 polymer ?
#
loop_
_entity_poly.entity_id
_entity_poly.type
_entity_poly.pdbx_seq_one_letter_code
_entity_poly.pdbx_strand_id
1 'polypeptide(L)'
;MTNLDSIFKSRDITLPTKVHLVKAMVFPVVMYVCESWTVKKAERRRIDAFELWCWRRLLRVPWTAKRSNQYIVKEISPGCSLEGLMLKLKLQYFGHLMRRVDSLEKTLTLGGIGGRRRRGRQRMRWLDGITDWMDMSLGELWELVMD
;
A
#
# COMPACT_ATOMS: atom_id res chain seq x y z
N MET A 1 11.16 -0.72 -23.62
CA MET A 1 11.24 -0.95 -22.16
C MET A 1 12.16 -2.13 -21.90
N THR A 2 13.41 -1.83 -21.56
CA THR A 2 14.55 -2.75 -21.58
C THR A 2 14.56 -3.69 -20.35
N ASN A 3 14.26 -4.96 -20.62
CA ASN A 3 14.84 -6.19 -20.05
C ASN A 3 15.17 -6.26 -18.53
N LEU A 4 14.25 -5.87 -17.64
CA LEU A 4 14.38 -6.16 -16.18
C LEU A 4 14.46 -7.67 -15.88
N ASP A 5 13.99 -8.50 -16.80
CA ASP A 5 13.94 -9.94 -16.64
C ASP A 5 15.34 -10.56 -16.56
N SER A 6 16.34 -10.02 -17.29
CA SER A 6 17.73 -10.49 -17.19
C SER A 6 18.34 -10.16 -15.82
N ILE A 7 18.07 -8.96 -15.30
CA ILE A 7 18.54 -8.49 -13.98
C ILE A 7 17.93 -9.35 -12.87
N PHE A 8 16.62 -9.59 -12.90
CA PHE A 8 15.97 -10.41 -11.87
C PHE A 8 16.40 -11.88 -11.94
N LYS A 9 16.75 -12.39 -13.13
CA LYS A 9 17.22 -13.76 -13.33
C LYS A 9 18.72 -13.99 -13.09
N SER A 10 19.56 -12.95 -13.15
CA SER A 10 21.03 -13.04 -12.95
C SER A 10 21.35 -13.59 -11.56
N ARG A 11 22.36 -14.46 -11.44
CA ARG A 11 22.83 -14.99 -10.16
C ARG A 11 23.87 -14.08 -9.49
N ASP A 12 24.48 -13.19 -10.26
CA ASP A 12 25.59 -12.33 -9.81
C ASP A 12 25.10 -11.16 -8.96
N ILE A 13 23.81 -10.83 -9.06
CA ILE A 13 23.17 -9.75 -8.30
C ILE A 13 22.56 -10.33 -7.02
N THR A 14 22.91 -9.71 -5.89
CA THR A 14 22.41 -10.10 -4.58
C THR A 14 20.90 -9.87 -4.45
N LEU A 15 20.23 -10.71 -3.65
CA LEU A 15 18.79 -10.61 -3.41
C LEU A 15 18.36 -9.24 -2.83
N PRO A 16 19.06 -8.64 -1.84
CA PRO A 16 18.69 -7.32 -1.31
C PRO A 16 18.67 -6.22 -2.38
N THR A 17 19.65 -6.22 -3.29
CA THR A 17 19.70 -5.25 -4.39
C THR A 17 18.50 -5.42 -5.33
N LYS A 18 18.12 -6.66 -5.65
CA LYS A 18 16.93 -6.91 -6.48
C LYS A 18 15.63 -6.49 -5.80
N VAL A 19 15.51 -6.73 -4.49
CA VAL A 19 14.36 -6.27 -3.69
C VAL A 19 14.27 -4.74 -3.74
N HIS A 20 15.41 -4.05 -3.60
CA HIS A 20 15.46 -2.59 -3.70
C HIS A 20 15.01 -2.10 -5.08
N LEU A 21 15.45 -2.77 -6.17
CA LEU A 21 15.01 -2.44 -7.53
C LEU A 21 13.50 -2.62 -7.74
N VAL A 22 12.92 -3.72 -7.24
CA VAL A 22 11.46 -3.93 -7.32
C VAL A 22 10.72 -2.79 -6.59
N LYS A 23 11.18 -2.43 -5.39
CA LYS A 23 10.60 -1.33 -4.62
C LYS A 23 10.74 0.04 -5.28
N ALA A 24 11.83 0.27 -6.01
CA ALA A 24 12.11 1.56 -6.65
C ALA A 24 11.44 1.69 -8.03
N MET A 25 11.26 0.59 -8.76
CA MET A 25 10.82 0.64 -10.17
C MET A 25 9.45 0.02 -10.41
N VAL A 26 9.07 -1.02 -9.66
CA VAL A 26 7.81 -1.76 -9.87
C VAL A 26 6.71 -1.23 -8.96
N PHE A 27 7.02 -1.06 -7.66
CA PHE A 27 6.03 -0.64 -6.67
C PHE A 27 5.46 0.76 -6.93
N PRO A 28 6.23 1.78 -7.35
CA PRO A 28 5.66 3.11 -7.63
C PRO A 28 4.62 3.11 -8.74
N VAL A 29 4.72 2.18 -9.70
CA VAL A 29 3.73 2.05 -10.79
C VAL A 29 2.36 1.66 -10.22
N VAL A 30 2.32 0.76 -9.24
CA VAL A 30 1.08 0.35 -8.57
C VAL A 30 0.61 1.39 -7.57
N MET A 31 1.54 2.08 -6.91
CA MET A 31 1.25 3.07 -5.87
C MET A 31 0.92 4.46 -6.41
N TYR A 32 1.08 4.74 -7.71
CA TYR A 32 0.99 6.09 -8.28
C TYR A 32 -0.25 6.89 -7.85
N VAL A 33 -1.40 6.23 -7.70
CA VAL A 33 -2.68 6.88 -7.29
C VAL A 33 -3.20 6.34 -5.95
N CYS A 34 -2.36 5.63 -5.19
CA CYS A 34 -2.82 5.00 -3.96
C CYS A 34 -3.27 6.03 -2.92
N GLU A 35 -2.69 7.23 -2.93
CA GLU A 35 -2.98 8.31 -1.99
C GLU A 35 -4.45 8.70 -2.00
N SER A 36 -5.09 8.78 -3.17
CA SER A 36 -6.49 9.20 -3.31
C SER A 36 -7.50 8.04 -3.32
N TRP A 37 -7.04 6.79 -3.41
CA TRP A 37 -7.93 5.63 -3.57
C TRP A 37 -8.54 5.13 -2.25
N THR A 38 -9.85 4.89 -2.24
CA THR A 38 -10.49 4.05 -1.21
C THR A 38 -10.25 2.58 -1.53
N VAL A 39 -9.27 1.96 -0.89
CA VAL A 39 -8.93 0.56 -1.12
C VAL A 39 -9.94 -0.32 -0.35
N LYS A 40 -10.74 -1.10 -1.07
CA LYS A 40 -11.65 -2.07 -0.47
C LYS A 40 -10.89 -3.35 -0.13
N LYS A 41 -11.46 -4.19 0.74
CA LYS A 41 -10.90 -5.51 1.11
C LYS A 41 -10.53 -6.39 -0.10
N ALA A 42 -11.32 -6.35 -1.18
CA ALA A 42 -11.01 -7.08 -2.41
C ALA A 42 -9.75 -6.56 -3.11
N GLU A 43 -9.55 -5.24 -3.12
CA GLU A 43 -8.36 -4.62 -3.70
C GLU A 43 -7.12 -4.88 -2.83
N ARG A 44 -7.25 -4.85 -1.49
CA ARG A 44 -6.16 -5.27 -0.58
C ARG A 44 -5.66 -6.68 -0.92
N ARG A 45 -6.57 -7.65 -1.09
CA ARG A 45 -6.22 -9.02 -1.51
C ARG A 45 -5.50 -9.09 -2.85
N ARG A 46 -5.84 -8.21 -3.80
CA ARG A 46 -5.17 -8.15 -5.11
C ARG A 46 -3.77 -7.57 -5.00
N ILE A 47 -3.59 -6.57 -4.14
CA ILE A 47 -2.28 -5.98 -3.82
C ILE A 47 -1.39 -7.02 -3.14
N ASP A 48 -1.90 -7.76 -2.16
CA ASP A 48 -1.14 -8.83 -1.48
C ASP A 48 -0.74 -9.94 -2.46
N ALA A 49 -1.66 -10.34 -3.33
CA ALA A 49 -1.39 -11.34 -4.37
C ALA A 49 -0.33 -10.84 -5.37
N PHE A 50 -0.38 -9.56 -5.73
CA PHE A 50 0.60 -8.92 -6.60
C PHE A 50 1.99 -8.89 -5.94
N GLU A 51 2.08 -8.46 -4.68
CA GLU A 51 3.33 -8.43 -3.94
C GLU A 51 3.96 -9.83 -3.87
N LEU A 52 3.16 -10.85 -3.51
CA LEU A 52 3.60 -12.24 -3.48
C LEU A 52 4.02 -12.77 -4.86
N TRP A 53 3.37 -12.33 -5.92
CA TRP A 53 3.75 -12.68 -7.29
C TRP A 53 5.12 -12.09 -7.65
N CYS A 54 5.38 -10.83 -7.29
CA CYS A 54 6.70 -10.20 -7.47
C CYS A 54 7.80 -10.99 -6.75
N TRP A 55 7.57 -11.35 -5.49
CA TRP A 55 8.54 -12.11 -4.68
C TRP A 55 8.79 -13.52 -5.20
N ARG A 56 7.75 -14.24 -5.61
CA ARG A 56 7.91 -15.57 -6.22
C ARG A 56 8.69 -15.51 -7.53
N ARG A 57 8.44 -14.48 -8.34
CA ARG A 57 9.19 -14.27 -9.59
C ARG A 57 10.66 -13.98 -9.31
N LEU A 58 10.94 -13.18 -8.28
CA LEU A 58 12.31 -12.85 -7.85
C LEU A 58 13.09 -14.07 -7.36
N LEU A 59 12.45 -14.90 -6.53
CA LEU A 59 13.02 -16.15 -6.00
C LEU A 59 13.02 -17.30 -7.00
N ARG A 60 12.40 -17.13 -8.18
CA ARG A 60 12.25 -18.15 -9.22
C ARG A 60 11.59 -19.43 -8.70
N VAL A 61 10.66 -19.30 -7.76
CA VAL A 61 9.95 -20.44 -7.15
C VAL A 61 8.98 -21.03 -8.17
N PRO A 62 9.17 -22.28 -8.62
CA PRO A 62 8.22 -22.90 -9.53
C PRO A 62 6.91 -23.20 -8.78
N TRP A 63 5.80 -23.14 -9.50
CA TRP A 63 4.48 -23.42 -8.93
C TRP A 63 4.38 -24.84 -8.33
N THR A 64 5.15 -25.80 -8.85
CA THR A 64 5.22 -27.20 -8.38
C THR A 64 5.81 -27.35 -6.99
N ALA A 65 6.64 -26.40 -6.54
CA ALA A 65 7.31 -26.48 -5.23
C ALA A 65 6.33 -26.30 -4.05
N LYS A 66 5.07 -25.91 -4.30
CA LYS A 66 4.00 -25.73 -3.30
C LYS A 66 4.46 -24.99 -2.03
N ARG A 67 5.36 -24.01 -2.18
CA ARG A 67 5.91 -23.22 -1.07
C ARG A 67 4.84 -22.30 -0.48
N SER A 68 4.77 -22.25 0.84
CA SER A 68 3.81 -21.40 1.56
C SER A 68 4.11 -19.91 1.37
N ASN A 69 3.07 -19.06 1.38
CA ASN A 69 3.23 -17.60 1.32
C ASN A 69 4.08 -17.06 2.47
N GLN A 70 3.89 -17.61 3.67
CA GLN A 70 4.63 -17.20 4.87
C GLN A 70 6.13 -17.46 4.74
N TYR A 71 6.52 -18.58 4.10
CA TYR A 71 7.93 -18.87 3.85
C TYR A 71 8.56 -17.86 2.90
N ILE A 72 7.88 -17.52 1.80
CA ILE A 72 8.34 -16.54 0.80
C ILE A 72 8.59 -15.17 1.44
N VAL A 73 7.67 -14.71 2.29
CA VAL A 73 7.81 -13.42 2.98
C VAL A 73 8.97 -13.43 3.97
N LYS A 74 9.16 -14.54 4.71
CA LYS A 74 10.30 -14.71 5.64
C LYS A 74 11.64 -14.72 4.91
N GLU A 75 11.70 -15.35 3.73
CA GLU A 75 12.92 -15.46 2.92
C GLU A 75 13.34 -14.12 2.30
N ILE A 76 12.38 -13.36 1.76
CA ILE A 76 12.67 -12.02 1.21
C ILE A 76 12.97 -11.01 2.32
N SER A 77 12.23 -11.08 3.42
CA SER A 77 12.24 -10.10 4.52
C SER A 77 12.34 -8.65 4.01
N PRO A 78 11.32 -8.14 3.29
CA PRO A 78 11.42 -6.86 2.62
C PRO A 78 11.44 -5.67 3.61
N GLY A 79 11.27 -5.87 4.92
CA GLY A 79 11.18 -4.81 5.92
C GLY A 79 9.82 -4.09 5.95
N CYS A 80 9.30 -3.67 4.79
CA CYS A 80 7.95 -3.12 4.65
C CYS A 80 7.23 -3.80 3.48
N SER A 81 5.95 -4.17 3.69
CA SER A 81 5.06 -4.67 2.64
C SER A 81 4.64 -3.53 1.69
N LEU A 82 4.15 -3.89 0.50
CA LEU A 82 3.57 -2.93 -0.43
C LEU A 82 2.37 -2.22 0.21
N GLU A 83 1.57 -2.97 0.96
CA GLU A 83 0.47 -2.45 1.77
C GLU A 83 0.92 -1.36 2.74
N GLY A 84 2.00 -1.62 3.50
CA GLY A 84 2.58 -0.67 4.45
C GLY A 84 3.15 0.57 3.77
N LEU A 85 3.75 0.43 2.59
CA LEU A 85 4.23 1.57 1.80
C LEU A 85 3.08 2.46 1.33
N MET A 86 1.98 1.87 0.84
CA MET A 86 0.79 2.61 0.45
C MET A 86 0.16 3.33 1.64
N LEU A 87 0.09 2.67 2.79
CA LEU A 87 -0.43 3.26 4.03
C LEU A 87 0.42 4.44 4.49
N LYS A 88 1.75 4.31 4.44
CA LYS A 88 2.69 5.40 4.74
C LYS A 88 2.44 6.63 3.87
N LEU A 89 2.29 6.46 2.55
CA LEU A 89 1.99 7.57 1.63
C LEU A 89 0.66 8.24 1.96
N LYS A 90 -0.39 7.45 2.24
CA LYS A 90 -1.69 7.99 2.67
C LYS A 90 -1.61 8.78 3.96
N LEU A 91 -0.86 8.30 4.95
CA LEU A 91 -0.66 8.99 6.22
C LEU A 91 0.17 10.27 6.04
N GLN A 92 1.18 10.25 5.17
CA GLN A 92 1.94 11.46 4.82
C GLN A 92 1.04 12.52 4.18
N TYR A 93 0.17 12.13 3.25
CA TYR A 93 -0.80 13.03 2.64
C TYR A 93 -1.84 13.51 3.67
N PHE A 94 -2.34 12.63 4.54
CA PHE A 94 -3.21 12.98 5.64
C PHE A 94 -2.57 14.03 6.56
N GLY A 95 -1.29 13.84 6.94
CA GLY A 95 -0.56 14.81 7.75
C GLY A 95 -0.33 16.13 7.05
N HIS A 96 -0.02 16.10 5.75
CA HIS A 96 0.03 17.32 4.94
C HIS A 96 -1.31 18.07 5.00
N LEU A 97 -2.42 17.35 4.84
CA LEU A 97 -3.77 17.91 4.90
C LEU A 97 -4.11 18.49 6.27
N MET A 98 -3.76 17.77 7.36
CA MET A 98 -4.06 18.20 8.72
C MET A 98 -3.24 19.42 9.15
N ARG A 99 -2.00 19.56 8.69
CA ARG A 99 -1.16 20.73 8.97
C ARG A 99 -1.60 22.00 8.24
N ARG A 100 -2.37 21.88 7.14
CA ARG A 100 -2.89 23.07 6.45
C ARG A 100 -3.98 23.75 7.29
N VAL A 101 -3.89 25.07 7.38
CA VAL A 101 -4.91 25.95 7.95
C VAL A 101 -5.89 26.34 6.83
N ASP A 102 -7.19 26.29 7.11
CA ASP A 102 -8.28 26.80 6.25
C ASP A 102 -8.25 26.36 4.77
N SER A 103 -7.86 25.10 4.50
CA SER A 103 -7.93 24.55 3.15
C SER A 103 -9.30 23.88 2.88
N LEU A 104 -9.84 24.13 1.68
CA LEU A 104 -11.08 23.51 1.22
C LEU A 104 -10.99 21.98 1.27
N GLU A 105 -9.84 21.41 0.90
CA GLU A 105 -9.58 19.97 0.93
C GLU A 105 -9.72 19.40 2.33
N LYS A 106 -9.21 20.09 3.35
CA LYS A 106 -9.31 19.68 4.76
C LYS A 106 -10.76 19.75 5.23
N THR A 107 -11.47 20.84 4.90
CA THR A 107 -12.88 21.00 5.22
C THR A 107 -13.76 19.95 4.55
N LEU A 108 -13.50 19.61 3.29
CA LEU A 108 -14.23 18.56 2.56
C LEU A 108 -13.95 17.17 3.11
N THR A 109 -12.70 16.90 3.47
CA THR A 109 -12.27 15.60 3.99
C THR A 109 -12.82 15.35 5.38
N LEU A 110 -12.77 16.36 6.26
CA LEU A 110 -13.33 16.32 7.62
C LEU A 110 -14.85 16.57 7.66
N GLY A 111 -15.43 17.06 6.55
CA GLY A 111 -16.84 17.41 6.37
C GLY A 111 -17.77 16.19 6.48
N GLY A 112 -17.92 15.69 7.70
CA GLY A 112 -18.81 14.61 8.07
C GLY A 112 -20.26 15.07 8.13
N ILE A 113 -20.99 15.07 7.01
CA ILE A 113 -22.46 15.17 7.10
C ILE A 113 -22.95 13.89 7.78
N GLY A 114 -23.61 14.05 8.93
CA GLY A 114 -24.18 12.96 9.72
C GLY A 114 -25.27 12.20 8.95
N GLY A 115 -25.49 10.94 9.33
CA GLY A 115 -26.53 10.08 8.76
C GLY A 115 -26.02 8.95 7.87
N ARG A 116 -26.94 8.09 7.43
CA ARG A 116 -26.63 6.91 6.61
C ARG A 116 -26.56 7.29 5.14
N ARG A 117 -25.51 6.81 4.46
CA ARG A 117 -25.41 6.96 2.99
C ARG A 117 -26.53 6.21 2.29
N ARG A 118 -27.16 6.87 1.31
CA ARG A 118 -28.18 6.26 0.46
C ARG A 118 -27.60 5.10 -0.35
N ARG A 119 -28.44 4.09 -0.64
CA ARG A 119 -28.11 2.97 -1.52
C ARG A 119 -27.63 3.51 -2.89
N GLY A 120 -26.55 2.95 -3.42
CA GLY A 120 -25.93 3.39 -4.68
C GLY A 120 -24.77 4.37 -4.52
N ARG A 121 -24.64 5.08 -3.38
CA ARG A 121 -23.43 5.86 -3.09
C ARG A 121 -22.28 4.98 -2.60
N GLN A 122 -21.06 5.44 -2.82
CA GLN A 122 -19.85 4.81 -2.29
C GLN A 122 -19.95 4.67 -0.77
N ARG A 123 -19.79 3.44 -0.27
CA ARG A 123 -20.03 3.11 1.15
C ARG A 123 -19.00 3.75 2.09
N MET A 124 -17.73 3.78 1.67
CA MET A 124 -16.60 4.25 2.47
C MET A 124 -16.10 5.61 1.98
N ARG A 125 -15.82 6.54 2.91
CA ARG A 125 -14.98 7.72 2.65
C ARG A 125 -13.52 7.31 2.53
N TRP A 126 -12.71 8.26 2.08
CA TRP A 126 -11.27 8.15 2.17
C TRP A 126 -10.78 8.01 3.63
N LEU A 127 -11.28 8.85 4.56
CA LEU A 127 -10.98 8.72 5.99
C LEU A 127 -11.44 7.39 6.57
N ASP A 128 -12.68 6.95 6.29
CA ASP A 128 -13.20 5.64 6.73
C ASP A 128 -12.26 4.50 6.29
N GLY A 129 -11.64 4.64 5.11
CA GLY A 129 -10.70 3.66 4.58
C GLY A 129 -9.31 3.70 5.24
N ILE A 130 -8.88 4.82 5.82
CA ILE A 130 -7.64 4.92 6.60
C ILE A 130 -7.88 4.39 8.01
N THR A 131 -8.99 4.75 8.65
CA THR A 131 -9.36 4.26 9.99
C THR A 131 -9.58 2.75 9.98
N ASP A 132 -10.25 2.21 8.95
CA ASP A 132 -10.39 0.75 8.74
C ASP A 132 -9.06 0.05 8.43
N TRP A 133 -8.05 0.78 7.95
CA TRP A 133 -6.74 0.20 7.67
C TRP A 133 -5.85 0.12 8.90
N MET A 134 -5.87 1.19 9.70
CA MET A 134 -5.07 1.32 10.92
C MET A 134 -5.73 0.65 12.13
N ASP A 135 -7.03 0.37 12.06
CA ASP A 135 -7.85 -0.01 13.22
C ASP A 135 -7.78 1.04 14.33
N MET A 136 -7.82 2.31 13.93
CA MET A 136 -7.69 3.49 14.81
C MET A 136 -8.84 4.47 14.57
N SER A 137 -9.24 5.16 15.63
CA SER A 137 -10.15 6.29 15.55
C SER A 137 -9.49 7.50 14.87
N LEU A 138 -10.30 8.45 14.40
CA LEU A 138 -9.78 9.68 13.79
C LEU A 138 -8.93 10.50 14.77
N GLY A 139 -9.25 10.48 16.07
CA GLY A 139 -8.49 11.19 17.11
C GLY A 139 -7.09 10.61 17.29
N GLU A 140 -6.97 9.28 17.42
CA GLU A 140 -5.67 8.60 17.53
C GLU A 140 -4.83 8.78 16.26
N LEU A 141 -5.48 8.80 15.09
CA LEU A 141 -4.81 9.06 13.81
C LEU A 141 -4.24 10.48 13.74
N TRP A 142 -4.89 11.45 14.39
CA TRP A 142 -4.39 12.82 14.49
C TRP A 142 -3.14 12.90 15.35
N GLU A 143 -3.17 12.30 16.55
CA GLU A 143 -2.02 12.28 17.46
C GLU A 143 -0.80 11.64 16.78
N LEU A 144 -1.00 10.47 16.14
CA LEU A 144 0.08 9.74 15.45
C LEU A 144 0.76 10.52 14.31
N VAL A 145 0.08 11.50 13.72
CA VAL A 145 0.57 12.23 12.54
C VAL A 145 1.09 13.63 12.88
N MET A 146 0.75 14.13 14.07
CA MET A 146 1.17 15.42 14.58
C MET A 146 2.40 15.35 15.47
N ASP A 147 2.72 14.18 16.04
CA ASP A 147 4.02 13.86 16.64
C ASP A 147 5.12 13.65 15.57
#